data_AF-A0A378WBK5-F1
#
_entry.id   AF-A0A378WBK5-F1
#
_cell.length_a   1.000
_cell.length_b   1.000
_cell.length_c   1.000
_cell.angle_alpha   90.00
_cell.angle_beta   90.00
_cell.angle_gamma   90.00
#
_symmetry.space_group_name_H-M   'P 1'
#
loop_
_entity.id
_entity.type
_entity.pdbx_description
1 polymer ?
#
loop_
_entity_poly.entity_id
_entity_poly.type
_entity_poly.pdbx_seq_one_letter_code
_entity_poly.pdbx_strand_id
1 'polypeptide(L)'
;MSQHIQYMMDNCPDTRLVIGGYSLGAAVADVVLAVPFTGFGFKTPLPAGADNHIAAVALFGNGAAWVGPITRFSPIYADRTIELCHGADPICNPADPNTWKNNWPDHLAGAYIDGGMVNQAADFVAGRI
;
A
#
# COMPACT_ATOMS: atom_id res chain seq x y z
N MET A 1 -10.83 5.19 -1.38
CA MET A 1 -10.15 4.61 -0.19
C MET A 1 -10.40 5.44 1.06
N SER A 2 -9.88 6.67 1.20
CA SER A 2 -10.06 7.48 2.43
C SER A 2 -11.51 7.59 2.94
N GLN A 3 -12.46 7.97 2.07
CA GLN A 3 -13.88 8.04 2.44
C GLN A 3 -14.46 6.72 2.96
N HIS A 4 -13.96 5.59 2.44
CA HIS A 4 -14.41 4.28 2.90
C HIS A 4 -13.83 3.92 4.27
N ILE A 5 -12.57 4.29 4.54
CA ILE A 5 -11.97 4.15 5.87
C ILE A 5 -12.78 4.96 6.89
N GLN A 6 -13.08 6.23 6.57
CA GLN A 6 -13.91 7.09 7.43
C GLN A 6 -15.32 6.52 7.64
N TYR A 7 -15.95 6.04 6.58
CA TYR A 7 -17.24 5.36 6.68
C TYR A 7 -17.21 4.17 7.65
N MET A 8 -16.16 3.33 7.59
CA MET A 8 -16.00 2.20 8.50
C MET A 8 -15.73 2.64 9.94
N MET A 9 -14.96 3.70 10.16
CA MET A 9 -14.76 4.29 11.49
C MET A 9 -16.09 4.74 12.11
N ASP A 10 -16.94 5.38 11.31
CA ASP A 10 -18.21 5.94 11.79
C ASP A 10 -19.29 4.87 12.02
N ASN A 11 -19.32 3.84 11.18
CA ASN A 11 -20.41 2.84 11.18
C ASN A 11 -20.02 1.52 11.85
N CYS A 12 -18.73 1.26 12.02
CA CYS A 12 -18.20 0.05 12.65
C CYS A 12 -16.95 0.41 13.49
N PRO A 13 -17.10 1.18 14.58
CA PRO A 13 -15.96 1.75 15.31
C PRO A 13 -15.00 0.71 15.90
N ASP A 14 -15.48 -0.49 16.22
CA ASP A 14 -14.63 -1.58 16.74
C ASP A 14 -13.93 -2.40 15.64
N THR A 15 -14.20 -2.12 14.36
CA THR A 15 -13.60 -2.86 13.25
C THR A 15 -12.13 -2.48 13.07
N ARG A 16 -11.29 -3.52 13.05
CA ARG A 16 -9.88 -3.46 12.67
C ARG A 16 -9.74 -3.59 11.15
N LEU A 17 -9.33 -2.51 10.49
CA LEU A 17 -9.16 -2.45 9.04
C LEU A 17 -7.76 -2.93 8.63
N VAL A 18 -7.71 -3.67 7.53
CA VAL A 18 -6.49 -4.00 6.81
C VAL A 18 -6.53 -3.24 5.49
N ILE A 19 -5.54 -2.40 5.24
CA ILE A 19 -5.45 -1.62 4.01
C ILE A 19 -4.57 -2.36 3.00
N GLY A 20 -5.11 -2.64 1.83
CA GLY A 20 -4.40 -3.35 0.76
C GLY A 20 -4.24 -2.48 -0.49
N GLY A 21 -3.15 -2.69 -1.21
CA GLY A 21 -2.93 -2.05 -2.50
C GLY A 21 -1.98 -2.82 -3.41
N TYR A 22 -2.29 -2.84 -4.70
CA TYR A 22 -1.43 -3.41 -5.75
C TYR A 22 -1.18 -2.38 -6.85
N SER A 23 0.06 -2.25 -7.31
CA SER A 23 0.45 -1.32 -8.37
C SER A 23 0.05 0.12 -8.02
N LEU A 24 -0.68 0.82 -8.88
CA LEU A 24 -1.24 2.14 -8.60
C LEU A 24 -2.08 2.17 -7.31
N GLY A 25 -2.76 1.08 -6.97
CA GLY A 25 -3.54 0.98 -5.72
C GLY A 25 -2.68 1.05 -4.46
N ALA A 26 -1.42 0.58 -4.52
CA ALA A 26 -0.47 0.73 -3.42
C ALA A 26 -0.04 2.20 -3.25
N ALA A 27 0.23 2.90 -4.36
CA ALA A 27 0.52 4.33 -4.31
C ALA A 27 -0.68 5.16 -3.79
N VAL A 28 -1.91 4.76 -4.11
CA VAL A 28 -3.12 5.36 -3.52
C VAL A 28 -3.19 5.14 -2.01
N ALA A 29 -2.83 3.93 -1.53
CA ALA A 29 -2.79 3.63 -0.11
C ALA A 29 -1.76 4.53 0.61
N ASP A 30 -0.57 4.68 0.05
CA ASP A 30 0.44 5.60 0.58
C ASP A 30 -0.10 7.01 0.71
N VAL A 31 -0.65 7.58 -0.37
CA VAL A 31 -1.19 8.95 -0.34
C VAL A 31 -2.25 9.12 0.74
N VAL A 32 -3.17 8.15 0.87
CA VAL A 32 -4.26 8.21 1.86
C VAL A 32 -3.75 8.12 3.30
N LEU A 33 -2.77 7.26 3.55
CA LEU A 33 -2.23 7.02 4.90
C LEU A 33 -1.28 8.11 5.37
N ALA A 34 -0.77 8.91 4.44
CA ALA A 34 0.40 9.71 4.68
C ALA A 34 0.28 11.20 4.44
N VAL A 35 -0.66 11.62 3.59
CA VAL A 35 -0.83 13.02 3.26
C VAL A 35 -1.95 13.58 4.14
N PRO A 36 -1.65 14.29 5.25
CA PRO A 36 -2.68 14.79 6.16
C PRO A 36 -3.36 16.07 5.64
N PHE A 37 -3.01 16.52 4.43
CA PHE A 37 -3.51 17.75 3.82
C PHE A 37 -4.07 17.49 2.43
N THR A 38 -4.83 18.45 1.91
CA THR A 38 -5.39 18.38 0.56
C THR A 38 -4.35 18.82 -0.47
N GLY A 39 -4.21 18.09 -1.58
CA GLY A 39 -3.17 18.34 -2.59
C GLY A 39 -3.23 17.32 -3.72
N PHE A 40 -2.71 17.64 -4.91
CA PHE A 40 -2.74 16.75 -6.09
C PHE A 40 -4.14 16.18 -6.45
N GLY A 41 -5.21 16.93 -6.15
CA GLY A 41 -6.59 16.46 -6.33
C GLY A 41 -7.16 15.61 -5.19
N PHE A 42 -6.34 15.24 -4.20
CA PHE A 42 -6.76 14.61 -2.96
C PHE A 42 -7.39 15.65 -2.02
N LYS A 43 -8.66 15.46 -1.64
CA LYS A 43 -9.45 16.43 -0.86
C LYS A 43 -9.91 15.91 0.49
N THR A 44 -9.57 14.67 0.82
CA THR A 44 -10.20 13.94 1.92
C THR A 44 -9.13 13.21 2.73
N PRO A 45 -8.24 13.93 3.44
CA PRO A 45 -7.28 13.30 4.34
C PRO A 45 -7.99 12.50 5.42
N LEU A 46 -7.32 11.49 5.98
CA LEU A 46 -7.85 10.76 7.11
C LEU A 46 -7.95 11.68 8.34
N PRO A 47 -9.05 11.63 9.10
CA PRO A 47 -9.17 12.37 10.35
C PRO A 47 -8.21 11.82 11.41
N ALA A 48 -7.94 12.61 12.45
CA ALA A 48 -7.16 12.15 13.59
C ALA A 48 -7.82 10.91 14.24
N GLY A 49 -7.02 9.95 14.69
CA GLY A 49 -7.50 8.70 15.29
C GLY A 49 -7.81 7.59 14.28
N ALA A 50 -7.77 7.86 12.97
CA ALA A 50 -7.92 6.83 11.95
C ALA A 50 -6.86 5.71 12.06
N ASP A 51 -5.69 6.04 12.60
CA ASP A 51 -4.60 5.11 12.87
C ASP A 51 -4.97 3.98 13.86
N ASN A 52 -5.88 4.26 14.81
CA ASN A 52 -6.36 3.27 15.76
C ASN A 52 -7.28 2.22 15.13
N HIS A 53 -7.85 2.53 13.96
CA HIS A 53 -8.71 1.60 13.22
C HIS A 53 -7.92 0.77 12.19
N ILE A 54 -6.66 1.10 11.91
CA ILE A 54 -5.85 0.41 10.90
C ILE A 54 -4.90 -0.56 11.59
N ALA A 55 -5.20 -1.84 11.49
CA ALA A 55 -4.44 -2.92 12.11
C ALA A 55 -3.20 -3.32 11.29
N ALA A 56 -3.29 -3.30 9.96
CA ALA A 56 -2.18 -3.63 9.08
C ALA A 56 -2.34 -2.99 7.69
N VAL A 57 -1.23 -2.90 6.97
CA VAL A 57 -1.15 -2.45 5.57
C VAL A 57 -0.37 -3.47 4.77
N ALA A 58 -0.88 -3.91 3.63
CA ALA A 58 -0.23 -4.87 2.72
C ALA A 58 -0.17 -4.31 1.29
N LEU A 59 1.03 -3.98 0.84
CA LEU A 59 1.27 -3.34 -0.44
C LEU A 59 2.08 -4.26 -1.36
N PHE A 60 1.72 -4.26 -2.65
CA PHE A 60 2.36 -5.09 -3.68
C PHE A 60 2.69 -4.25 -4.90
N GLY A 61 3.90 -4.37 -5.44
CA GLY A 61 4.27 -3.69 -6.68
C GLY A 61 4.13 -2.17 -6.61
N ASN A 62 4.44 -1.59 -5.45
CA ASN A 62 4.23 -0.18 -5.19
C ASN A 62 5.15 0.72 -6.01
N GLY A 63 4.55 1.51 -6.91
CA GLY A 63 5.28 2.47 -7.76
C GLY A 63 5.47 3.84 -7.12
N ALA A 64 5.23 4.01 -5.82
CA ALA A 64 5.28 5.31 -5.15
C ALA A 64 6.62 6.05 -5.33
N ALA A 65 7.72 5.34 -5.52
CA ALA A 65 9.03 5.91 -5.84
C ALA A 65 9.08 6.66 -7.18
N TRP A 66 8.22 6.32 -8.15
CA TRP A 66 8.16 6.99 -9.46
C TRP A 66 7.42 8.32 -9.43
N VAL A 67 6.51 8.50 -8.48
CA VAL A 67 5.70 9.72 -8.31
C VAL A 67 6.34 10.73 -7.35
N GLY A 68 7.47 10.39 -6.74
CA GLY A 68 8.29 11.26 -5.88
C GLY A 68 8.92 10.46 -4.74
N PRO A 69 9.70 11.08 -3.83
CA PRO A 69 10.17 10.44 -2.60
C PRO A 69 8.99 10.25 -1.63
N ILE A 70 8.00 9.45 -2.04
CA ILE A 70 6.80 9.14 -1.27
C ILE A 70 7.10 8.02 -0.24
N THR A 71 8.30 7.45 -0.25
CA THR A 71 8.67 6.22 0.46
C THR A 71 8.78 6.32 1.99
N ARG A 72 8.24 7.36 2.65
CA ARG A 72 8.40 7.58 4.10
C ARG A 72 7.15 8.09 4.82
N PHE A 73 5.98 7.90 4.24
CA PHE A 73 4.99 8.94 4.37
C PHE A 73 4.09 8.79 5.61
N SER A 74 4.20 7.71 6.38
CA SER A 74 3.73 7.77 7.77
C SER A 74 4.49 6.81 8.69
N PRO A 75 5.44 7.32 9.50
CA PRO A 75 6.13 6.52 10.52
C PRO A 75 5.17 5.80 11.47
N ILE A 76 3.93 6.28 11.60
CA ILE A 76 2.90 5.71 12.46
C ILE A 76 2.44 4.31 12.03
N TYR A 77 2.56 3.96 10.74
CA TYR A 77 2.16 2.66 10.21
C TYR A 77 3.36 1.74 9.94
N ALA A 78 4.60 2.21 10.16
CA ALA A 78 5.80 1.47 9.80
C ALA A 78 5.91 0.11 10.51
N ASP A 79 5.36 -0.02 11.72
CA ASP A 79 5.31 -1.26 12.50
C ASP A 79 4.30 -2.30 11.96
N ARG A 80 3.36 -1.84 11.14
CA ARG A 80 2.23 -2.64 10.62
C ARG A 80 2.05 -2.60 9.11
N THR A 81 3.05 -2.13 8.38
CA THR A 81 3.10 -2.18 6.92
C THR A 81 4.03 -3.29 6.44
N ILE A 82 3.55 -4.10 5.49
CA ILE A 82 4.38 -4.96 4.66
C ILE A 82 4.29 -4.48 3.22
N GLU A 83 5.45 -4.27 2.60
CA GLU A 83 5.57 -3.83 1.21
C GLU A 83 6.38 -4.86 0.44
N LEU A 84 5.77 -5.42 -0.59
CA LEU A 84 6.28 -6.57 -1.33
C LEU A 84 6.51 -6.14 -2.78
N CYS A 85 7.72 -6.40 -3.26
CA CYS A 85 8.13 -6.09 -4.61
C CYS A 85 8.77 -7.34 -5.21
N HIS A 86 8.22 -7.84 -6.31
CA HIS A 86 8.79 -8.99 -7.00
C HIS A 86 10.13 -8.63 -7.66
N GLY A 87 11.06 -9.59 -7.73
CA GLY A 87 12.49 -9.36 -7.95
C GLY A 87 12.86 -8.36 -9.04
N ALA A 88 12.36 -8.54 -10.27
CA ALA A 88 12.65 -7.63 -11.39
C ALA A 88 11.50 -6.66 -11.70
N ASP A 89 10.44 -6.61 -10.88
CA ASP A 89 9.25 -5.79 -11.14
C ASP A 89 9.65 -4.33 -11.43
N PRO A 90 9.41 -3.84 -12.66
CA PRO A 90 9.89 -2.53 -13.08
C PRO A 90 9.12 -1.37 -12.47
N ILE A 91 7.98 -1.63 -11.83
CA ILE A 91 7.17 -0.61 -11.15
C ILE A 91 7.72 -0.29 -9.77
N CYS A 92 8.04 -1.29 -8.95
CA CYS A 92 8.52 -1.05 -7.59
C CYS A 92 10.05 -1.03 -7.47
N ASN A 93 10.76 -1.64 -8.43
CA ASN A 93 12.19 -1.42 -8.61
C ASN A 93 12.40 -0.49 -9.80
N PRO A 94 13.00 0.70 -9.66
CA PRO A 94 13.30 1.56 -10.79
C PRO A 94 14.20 0.82 -11.78
N ALA A 95 13.59 0.25 -12.82
CA ALA A 95 14.27 -0.61 -13.78
C ALA A 95 14.90 0.20 -14.93
N ASP A 96 15.96 -0.37 -15.51
CA ASP A 96 16.51 0.10 -16.78
C ASP A 96 15.40 0.10 -17.86
N PRO A 97 15.13 1.23 -18.54
CA PRO A 97 14.16 1.29 -19.63
C PRO A 97 14.37 0.21 -20.70
N ASN A 98 15.59 -0.29 -20.88
CA ASN A 98 15.92 -1.35 -21.84
C ASN A 98 15.43 -2.74 -21.40
N THR A 99 15.26 -2.99 -20.10
CA THR A 99 14.76 -4.27 -19.56
C THR A 99 13.27 -4.23 -19.21
N TRP A 100 12.65 -3.05 -19.24
CA TRP A 100 11.25 -2.84 -18.82
C TRP A 100 10.27 -3.87 -19.40
N LYS A 101 10.32 -4.07 -20.71
CA LYS A 101 9.41 -5.00 -21.41
C LYS A 101 9.59 -6.45 -20.94
N ASN A 102 10.84 -6.86 -20.72
CA ASN A 102 11.17 -8.23 -20.31
C ASN A 102 10.84 -8.48 -18.84
N ASN A 103 10.91 -7.43 -18.02
CA ASN A 103 10.63 -7.49 -16.59
C ASN A 103 9.14 -7.32 -16.26
N TRP A 104 8.32 -6.84 -17.19
CA TRP A 104 6.89 -6.62 -16.97
C TRP A 104 6.14 -7.84 -16.39
N PRO A 105 6.43 -9.11 -16.77
CA PRO A 105 5.80 -10.27 -16.15
C PRO A 105 5.96 -10.33 -14.62
N ASP A 106 7.07 -9.83 -14.07
CA ASP A 106 7.29 -9.76 -12.62
C ASP A 106 6.35 -8.77 -11.93
N HIS A 107 5.82 -7.78 -12.65
CA HIS A 107 4.79 -6.91 -12.10
C HIS A 107 3.42 -7.60 -12.01
N LEU A 108 3.15 -8.59 -12.86
CA LEU A 108 1.83 -9.21 -12.95
C LEU A 108 1.50 -10.01 -11.68
N ALA A 109 0.21 -10.07 -11.34
CA ALA A 109 -0.27 -10.77 -10.15
C ALA A 109 0.24 -12.22 -10.03
N GLY A 110 0.44 -12.92 -11.16
CA GLY A 110 1.00 -14.27 -11.19
C GLY A 110 2.35 -14.37 -10.49
N ALA A 111 3.28 -13.44 -10.75
CA ALA A 111 4.60 -13.44 -10.12
C ALA A 111 4.52 -13.26 -8.59
N TYR A 112 3.62 -12.38 -8.12
CA TYR A 112 3.38 -12.18 -6.68
C TYR A 112 2.75 -13.42 -6.00
N ILE A 113 1.85 -14.12 -6.69
CA ILE A 113 1.23 -15.36 -6.21
C ILE A 113 2.25 -16.49 -6.18
N ASP A 114 2.94 -16.73 -7.29
CA ASP A 114 3.91 -17.81 -7.47
C ASP A 114 5.14 -17.63 -6.56
N GLY A 115 5.53 -16.38 -6.31
CA GLY A 115 6.58 -16.02 -5.35
C GLY A 115 6.17 -16.16 -3.89
N GLY A 116 4.93 -16.56 -3.58
CA GLY A 116 4.43 -16.76 -2.22
C GLY A 116 4.17 -15.48 -1.43
N MET A 117 4.28 -14.32 -2.08
CA MET A 117 4.18 -13.00 -1.42
C MET A 117 2.78 -12.75 -0.86
N VAL A 118 1.74 -13.31 -1.49
CA VAL A 118 0.37 -13.23 -0.97
C VAL A 118 0.24 -13.94 0.38
N ASN A 119 0.84 -15.12 0.52
CA ASN A 119 0.85 -15.85 1.80
C ASN A 119 1.69 -15.12 2.84
N GLN A 120 2.86 -14.59 2.45
CA GLN A 120 3.69 -13.77 3.32
C GLN A 120 2.93 -12.55 3.89
N ALA A 121 2.18 -11.85 3.04
CA ALA A 121 1.33 -10.74 3.48
C ALA A 121 0.19 -11.19 4.38
N ALA A 122 -0.46 -12.31 4.05
CA ALA A 122 -1.53 -12.87 4.87
C ALA A 122 -1.02 -13.24 6.27
N ASP A 123 0.12 -13.92 6.38
CA ASP A 123 0.75 -14.28 7.65
C ASP A 123 1.13 -13.03 8.46
N PHE A 124 1.69 -12.01 7.81
CA PHE A 124 2.03 -10.74 8.44
C PHE A 124 0.78 -10.03 9.01
N VAL A 125 -0.30 -9.98 8.23
CA VAL A 125 -1.58 -9.36 8.62
C VAL A 125 -2.25 -10.17 9.73
N ALA A 126 -2.24 -11.51 9.66
CA ALA A 126 -2.83 -12.38 10.66
C ALA A 126 -2.23 -12.16 12.06
N GLY A 127 -0.93 -11.87 12.15
CA GLY A 127 -0.27 -11.52 13.41
C GLY A 127 -0.62 -10.15 13.99
N ARG A 128 -1.45 -9.37 13.29
CA ARG A 128 -1.82 -7.98 13.64
C ARG A 128 -3.30 -7.78 13.83
N ILE A 129 -4.14 -8.79 13.65
CA ILE A 129 -5.60 -8.72 13.83
C ILE A 129 -6.06 -9.49 15.06
#